data_AF-A0A5W5JTC7-F1
#
_entry.id   AF-A0A5W5JTC7-F1
#
_cell.length_a   1.000
_cell.length_b   1.000
_cell.length_c   1.000
_cell.angle_alpha   90.00
_cell.angle_beta   90.00
_cell.angle_gamma   90.00
#
_symmetry.space_group_name_H-M   'P 1'
#
loop_
_entity.id
_entity.type
_entity.pdbx_description
1 polymer ?
#
loop_
_entity_poly.entity_id
_entity_poly.type
_entity_poly.pdbx_seq_one_letter_code
_entity_poly.pdbx_strand_id
1 'polypeptide(L)'
;MIQSPFLAAGPEKAVPRRVAAGVCRCCGWSGQTRLAPPPSLLARDDTADGVCLLCWLWLNLQNQSARSGVLAWLPDLSPENVIHLQREALRQSLSSQKSAQREGRQVLVWLARHRREVRARWKTCSPADFSVLLAETAGPRRAWLRKELTGCALILPPSAIPDSHLLD
;
A
#
# COMPACT_ATOMS: atom_id res chain seq x y z
N MET A 1 10.78 -18.95 6.87
CA MET A 1 9.52 -18.63 6.14
C MET A 1 9.10 -17.23 6.54
N ILE A 2 9.43 -16.22 5.72
CA ILE A 2 9.03 -14.84 5.97
C ILE A 2 7.57 -14.71 5.53
N GLN A 3 6.64 -14.76 6.48
CA GLN A 3 5.26 -14.37 6.20
C GLN A 3 5.25 -12.88 5.88
N SER A 4 4.78 -12.54 4.68
CA SER A 4 4.59 -11.17 4.25
C SER A 4 3.65 -10.45 5.24
N PRO A 5 4.11 -9.40 5.95
CA PRO A 5 3.32 -8.69 6.98
C PRO A 5 2.17 -7.87 6.38
N PHE A 6 1.87 -8.06 5.10
CA PHE A 6 1.14 -7.10 4.30
C PHE A 6 -0.40 -7.26 4.29
N LEU A 7 -1.03 -8.20 4.99
CA LEU A 7 -2.50 -8.37 4.87
C LEU A 7 -3.20 -8.70 6.19
N ALA A 8 -3.14 -7.75 7.11
CA ALA A 8 -3.87 -7.82 8.37
C ALA A 8 -4.78 -6.59 8.50
N ALA A 9 -6.05 -6.71 8.13
CA ALA A 9 -7.11 -5.80 8.59
C ALA A 9 -8.48 -6.49 8.55
N GLY A 10 -9.28 -6.23 9.59
CA GLY A 10 -10.73 -6.44 9.63
C GLY A 10 -11.47 -5.12 9.35
N PRO A 11 -12.82 -5.09 9.47
CA PRO A 11 -13.67 -4.10 8.81
C PRO A 11 -13.81 -2.72 9.50
N GLU A 12 -12.98 -2.35 10.47
CA GLU A 12 -13.09 -1.05 11.11
C GLU A 12 -12.51 0.06 10.21
N LYS A 13 -13.20 1.21 10.09
CA LYS A 13 -12.67 2.39 9.39
C LYS A 13 -11.46 2.92 10.16
N ALA A 14 -10.28 2.38 9.87
CA ALA A 14 -9.07 2.83 10.52
C ALA A 14 -8.82 4.31 10.18
N VAL A 15 -8.73 5.13 11.23
CA VAL A 15 -8.30 6.53 11.12
C VAL A 15 -6.77 6.54 11.26
N PRO A 16 -6.04 7.17 10.33
CA PRO A 16 -4.58 7.24 10.42
C PRO A 16 -4.17 8.05 11.64
N ARG A 17 -3.54 7.40 12.63
CA ARG A 17 -3.02 8.03 13.85
C ARG A 17 -1.50 8.17 13.77
N ARG A 18 -0.97 9.38 13.96
CA ARG A 18 0.48 9.60 13.97
C ARG A 18 1.15 8.94 15.18
N VAL A 19 2.36 8.45 14.98
CA VAL A 19 3.25 7.90 16.03
C VAL A 19 4.65 8.48 15.88
N ALA A 20 5.56 8.16 16.81
CA ALA A 20 6.94 8.62 16.78
C ALA A 20 7.60 8.33 15.42
N ALA A 21 8.45 9.26 14.97
CA ALA A 21 9.26 9.08 13.77
C ALA A 21 10.23 7.90 13.95
N GLY A 22 10.61 7.27 12.84
CA GLY A 22 11.44 6.07 12.86
C GLY A 22 11.48 5.40 11.50
N VAL A 23 11.90 4.13 11.43
CA VAL A 23 11.91 3.37 10.19
C VAL A 23 10.54 2.71 9.98
N CYS A 24 10.02 2.75 8.74
CA CYS A 24 8.78 2.07 8.41
C CYS A 24 8.95 0.55 8.60
N ARG A 25 8.17 -0.06 9.50
CA ARG A 25 8.25 -1.51 9.77
C ARG A 25 7.99 -2.42 8.56
N CYS A 26 7.29 -1.90 7.54
CA CYS A 26 6.95 -2.68 6.34
C CYS A 26 7.97 -2.55 5.20
N CYS A 27 8.42 -1.33 4.88
CA CYS A 27 9.32 -1.12 3.72
C CYS A 27 10.69 -0.56 4.10
N GLY A 28 10.99 -0.28 5.37
CA GLY A 28 12.30 0.24 5.75
C GLY A 28 12.55 1.72 5.39
N TRP A 29 11.58 2.44 4.82
CA TRP A 29 11.72 3.89 4.57
C TRP A 29 12.00 4.65 5.88
N SER A 30 12.94 5.59 5.87
CA SER A 30 13.22 6.55 6.94
C SER A 30 12.67 7.92 6.53
N GLY A 31 11.79 8.51 7.33
CA GLY A 31 11.01 9.69 6.99
C GLY A 31 10.27 10.22 8.20
N GLN A 32 9.69 11.42 8.09
CA GLN A 32 9.23 12.17 9.27
C GLN A 32 7.84 11.72 9.73
N THR A 33 6.98 11.28 8.81
CA THR A 33 5.59 10.91 9.14
C THR A 33 5.44 9.40 9.32
N ARG A 34 5.00 8.98 10.51
CA ARG A 34 4.66 7.58 10.81
C ARG A 34 3.23 7.44 11.31
N LEU A 35 2.59 6.35 10.91
CA LEU A 35 1.23 6.01 11.27
C LEU A 35 1.22 4.71 12.08
N ALA A 36 0.33 4.63 13.07
CA ALA A 36 0.06 3.39 13.78
C ALA A 36 -0.42 2.32 12.77
N PRO A 37 0.22 1.14 12.70
CA PRO A 37 -0.29 0.05 11.88
C PRO A 37 -1.63 -0.48 12.45
N PRO A 38 -2.42 -1.22 11.66
CA PRO A 38 -3.61 -1.88 12.18
C PRO A 38 -3.25 -2.85 13.33
N PRO A 39 -4.13 -3.07 14.32
CA PRO A 39 -3.84 -3.89 15.49
C PRO A 39 -3.34 -5.29 15.19
N SER A 40 -3.79 -5.87 14.08
CA SER A 40 -3.37 -7.19 13.63
C SER A 40 -1.91 -7.29 13.13
N LEU A 41 -1.18 -6.18 13.07
CA LEU A 41 0.29 -6.14 12.88
C LEU A 41 1.06 -5.72 14.12
N LEU A 42 0.37 -5.36 15.21
CA LEU A 42 1.01 -5.14 16.50
C LEU A 42 1.36 -6.52 17.06
N ALA A 43 2.61 -6.96 16.85
CA ALA A 43 3.20 -7.94 17.75
C ALA A 43 3.18 -7.34 19.16
N ARG A 44 2.98 -8.20 20.16
CA ARG A 44 2.64 -7.88 21.56
C ARG A 44 3.68 -7.07 22.34
N ASP A 45 4.77 -6.65 21.71
CA ASP A 45 5.92 -6.01 22.35
C ASP A 45 6.05 -4.54 21.92
N ASP A 46 6.13 -3.69 22.94
CA ASP A 46 5.87 -2.25 23.02
C ASP A 46 6.83 -1.29 22.28
N THR A 47 7.54 -1.71 21.22
CA THR A 47 8.22 -0.74 20.34
C THR A 47 7.26 -0.32 19.23
N ALA A 48 6.66 0.85 19.36
CA ALA A 48 5.70 1.42 18.43
C ALA A 48 6.34 1.87 17.10
N ASP A 49 7.04 0.98 16.40
CA ASP A 49 7.57 1.26 15.05
C ASP A 49 6.40 1.39 14.08
N GLY A 50 6.07 2.63 13.73
CA GLY A 50 4.99 2.95 12.81
C GLY A 50 5.28 2.54 11.37
N VAL A 51 4.27 2.68 10.52
CA VAL A 51 4.35 2.46 9.08
C VAL A 51 4.27 3.80 8.34
N CYS A 52 4.88 3.90 7.16
CA CYS A 52 4.71 5.06 6.28
C CYS A 52 3.30 5.10 5.68
N LEU A 53 2.89 6.25 5.11
CA LEU A 53 1.57 6.42 4.50
C LEU A 53 1.23 5.34 3.46
N LEU A 54 2.17 5.03 2.55
CA LEU A 54 1.91 4.07 1.47
C LEU A 54 1.67 2.64 2.00
N CYS A 55 2.49 2.19 2.96
CA CYS A 55 2.29 0.90 3.61
C CYS A 55 0.99 0.91 4.44
N TRP A 56 0.67 2.02 5.10
CA TRP A 56 -0.58 2.14 5.85
C TRP A 56 -1.81 2.02 4.93
N LEU A 57 -1.80 2.66 3.76
CA LEU A 57 -2.88 2.58 2.77
C LEU A 57 -3.03 1.17 2.19
N TRP A 58 -1.92 0.48 1.93
CA TRP A 58 -1.94 -0.93 1.54
C TRP A 58 -2.59 -1.83 2.62
N LEU A 59 -2.33 -1.54 3.90
CA LEU A 59 -2.92 -2.25 5.02
C LEU A 59 -4.38 -1.87 5.30
N ASN A 60 -4.88 -0.80 4.68
CA ASN A 60 -6.22 -0.25 4.88
C ASN A 60 -6.89 0.01 3.52
N LEU A 61 -7.07 -1.03 2.71
CA LEU A 61 -7.61 -0.95 1.35
C LEU A 61 -9.02 -0.33 1.27
N GLN A 62 -9.76 -0.32 2.37
CA GLN A 62 -11.07 0.33 2.51
C GLN A 62 -11.00 1.86 2.63
N ASN A 63 -9.82 2.43 2.90
CA ASN A 63 -9.62 3.88 3.02
C ASN A 63 -9.86 4.60 1.68
N GLN A 64 -10.41 5.82 1.71
CA GLN A 64 -10.75 6.58 0.51
C GLN A 64 -9.55 6.80 -0.43
N SER A 65 -8.37 7.14 0.10
CA SER A 65 -7.16 7.28 -0.71
C SER A 65 -6.76 5.95 -1.33
N ALA A 66 -6.83 4.84 -0.58
CA ALA A 66 -6.54 3.51 -1.11
C ALA A 66 -7.53 3.11 -2.22
N ARG A 67 -8.82 3.40 -2.04
CA ARG A 67 -9.89 3.12 -3.03
C ARG A 67 -9.73 3.84 -4.36
N SER A 68 -9.01 4.96 -4.39
CA SER A 68 -8.68 5.66 -5.64
C SER A 68 -7.59 4.97 -6.45
N GLY A 69 -6.85 4.04 -5.84
CA GLY A 69 -5.83 3.23 -6.47
C GLY A 69 -6.34 1.96 -7.14
N VAL A 70 -5.39 1.13 -7.55
CA VAL A 70 -5.64 -0.19 -8.15
C VAL A 70 -4.67 -1.22 -7.60
N LEU A 71 -5.10 -2.47 -7.51
CA LEU A 71 -4.18 -3.58 -7.34
C LEU A 71 -3.51 -3.92 -8.68
N ALA A 72 -2.20 -4.06 -8.65
CA ALA A 72 -1.36 -4.42 -9.78
C ALA A 72 -0.49 -5.65 -9.45
N TRP A 73 -0.29 -6.54 -10.41
CA TRP A 73 0.51 -7.76 -10.25
C TRP A 73 1.95 -7.50 -10.69
N LEU A 74 2.88 -7.51 -9.73
CA LEU A 74 4.30 -7.18 -9.91
C LEU A 74 5.17 -8.22 -9.19
N PRO A 75 5.13 -9.51 -9.60
CA PRO A 75 5.76 -10.60 -8.86
C PRO A 75 7.29 -10.54 -8.87
N ASP A 76 7.87 -9.90 -9.90
CA ASP A 76 9.31 -9.79 -10.09
C ASP A 76 9.93 -8.64 -9.29
N LEU A 77 9.09 -7.80 -8.65
CA LEU A 77 9.53 -6.71 -7.79
C LEU A 77 9.24 -7.05 -6.33
N SER A 78 10.21 -6.80 -5.45
CA SER A 78 9.95 -6.90 -4.02
C SER A 78 8.89 -5.86 -3.61
N PRO A 79 8.00 -6.17 -2.64
CA PRO A 79 6.99 -5.22 -2.18
C PRO A 79 7.58 -3.88 -1.72
N GLU A 80 8.74 -3.92 -1.08
CA GLU A 80 9.48 -2.74 -0.61
C GLU A 80 9.90 -1.87 -1.80
N ASN A 81 10.50 -2.48 -2.84
CA ASN A 81 10.92 -1.77 -4.05
C ASN A 81 9.73 -1.14 -4.78
N VAL A 82 8.59 -1.82 -4.87
CA VAL A 82 7.37 -1.22 -5.46
C VAL A 82 6.93 0.00 -4.64
N ILE A 83 6.94 -0.10 -3.31
CA ILE A 83 6.58 1.03 -2.42
C ILE A 83 7.56 2.19 -2.57
N HIS A 84 8.86 1.95 -2.65
CA HIS A 84 9.88 2.99 -2.83
C HIS A 84 9.78 3.66 -4.20
N LEU A 85 9.65 2.87 -5.27
CA LEU A 85 9.48 3.38 -6.62
C LEU A 85 8.21 4.23 -6.74
N GLN A 86 7.09 3.73 -6.20
CA GLN A 86 5.85 4.48 -6.16
C GLN A 86 5.99 5.78 -5.35
N ARG A 87 6.69 5.77 -4.21
CA ARG A 87 6.92 6.98 -3.40
C ARG A 87 7.61 8.05 -4.22
N GLU A 88 8.71 7.69 -4.89
CA GLU A 88 9.47 8.63 -5.69
C GLU A 88 8.65 9.13 -6.89
N ALA A 89 7.96 8.23 -7.58
CA ALA A 89 7.10 8.59 -8.70
C ALA A 89 5.96 9.54 -8.28
N LEU A 90 5.37 9.35 -7.09
CA LEU A 90 4.37 10.25 -6.52
C LEU A 90 4.99 11.62 -6.20
N ARG A 91 6.15 11.67 -5.52
CA ARG A 91 6.86 12.93 -5.22
C ARG A 91 7.13 13.72 -6.50
N GLN A 92 7.68 13.06 -7.51
CA GLN A 92 7.95 13.69 -8.80
C GLN A 92 6.65 14.15 -9.47
N SER A 93 5.59 13.34 -9.49
CA SER A 93 4.30 13.69 -10.09
C SER A 93 3.62 14.92 -9.46
N LEU A 94 3.94 15.22 -8.21
CA LEU A 94 3.46 16.37 -7.44
C LEU A 94 4.43 17.56 -7.47
N SER A 95 5.60 17.41 -8.09
CA SER A 95 6.59 18.48 -8.24
C SER A 95 6.07 19.62 -9.13
N SER A 96 6.55 20.84 -8.85
CA SER A 96 6.36 22.01 -9.71
C SER A 96 7.20 21.95 -10.98
N GLN A 97 8.24 21.11 -11.03
CA GLN A 97 9.07 20.92 -12.20
C GLN A 97 8.37 20.01 -13.23
N LYS A 98 8.00 20.59 -14.39
CA LYS A 98 7.20 19.89 -15.42
C LYS A 98 7.83 18.59 -15.95
N SER A 99 9.16 18.53 -16.09
CA SER A 99 9.86 17.31 -16.53
C SER A 99 9.72 16.19 -15.50
N ALA A 100 10.08 16.45 -14.24
CA ALA A 100 9.91 15.51 -13.14
C ALA A 100 8.45 15.08 -12.98
N GLN A 101 7.51 16.03 -13.05
CA GLN A 101 6.07 15.72 -13.01
C GLN A 101 5.66 14.73 -14.10
N ARG A 102 6.14 14.91 -15.32
CA ARG A 102 5.84 14.01 -16.43
C ARG A 102 6.44 12.62 -16.21
N GLU A 103 7.69 12.54 -15.79
CA GLU A 103 8.41 11.28 -15.53
C GLU A 103 7.74 10.47 -14.41
N GLY A 104 7.47 11.11 -13.27
CA GLY A 104 6.75 10.47 -12.16
C GLY A 104 5.39 9.92 -12.59
N ARG A 105 4.61 10.69 -13.37
CA ARG A 105 3.34 10.21 -13.92
C ARG A 105 3.50 9.02 -14.86
N GLN A 106 4.54 8.98 -15.69
CA GLN A 106 4.81 7.84 -16.58
C GLN A 106 5.11 6.56 -15.78
N VAL A 107 5.90 6.66 -14.71
CA VAL A 107 6.18 5.53 -13.83
C VAL A 107 4.91 5.02 -13.15
N LEU A 108 4.05 5.92 -12.62
CA LEU A 108 2.78 5.52 -12.00
C LEU A 108 1.84 4.85 -13.02
N VAL A 109 1.76 5.38 -14.24
CA VAL A 109 0.98 4.75 -15.32
C VAL A 109 1.53 3.36 -15.65
N TRP A 110 2.86 3.21 -15.75
CA TRP A 110 3.49 1.92 -16.02
C TRP A 110 3.16 0.90 -14.92
N LEU A 111 3.33 1.26 -13.65
CA LEU A 111 2.95 0.41 -12.51
C LEU A 111 1.46 0.02 -12.57
N ALA A 112 0.58 0.98 -12.82
CA ALA A 112 -0.86 0.75 -12.86
C ALA A 112 -1.33 -0.09 -14.07
N ARG A 113 -0.52 -0.21 -15.15
CA ARG A 113 -0.86 -1.08 -16.29
C ARG A 113 -0.96 -2.55 -15.90
N HIS A 114 -0.21 -2.95 -14.87
CA HIS A 114 -0.19 -4.32 -14.34
C HIS A 114 -1.46 -4.71 -13.54
N ARG A 115 -2.47 -3.82 -13.50
CA ARG A 115 -3.81 -4.13 -12.98
C ARG A 115 -4.60 -5.08 -13.90
N ARG A 116 -4.19 -5.22 -15.17
CA ARG A 116 -4.90 -6.04 -16.17
C ARG A 116 -4.84 -7.52 -15.80
N GLU A 117 -3.71 -7.94 -15.26
CA GLU A 117 -3.37 -9.27 -14.78
C GLU A 117 -4.24 -9.63 -13.58
N VAL A 118 -4.33 -8.71 -12.60
CA VAL A 118 -5.22 -8.85 -11.44
C VAL A 118 -6.67 -8.95 -11.89
N ARG A 119 -7.11 -8.06 -12.80
CA ARG A 119 -8.48 -8.09 -13.33
C ARG A 119 -8.78 -9.37 -14.12
N ALA A 120 -7.84 -9.91 -14.88
CA ALA A 120 -8.04 -11.16 -15.62
C ALA A 120 -8.32 -12.33 -14.67
N ARG A 121 -7.54 -12.42 -13.59
CA ARG A 121 -7.60 -13.49 -12.57
C ARG A 121 -8.79 -13.35 -11.61
N TRP A 122 -9.08 -12.14 -11.14
CA TRP A 122 -10.02 -11.88 -10.05
C TRP A 122 -11.31 -11.17 -10.48
N LYS A 123 -11.41 -10.79 -11.76
CA LYS A 123 -12.51 -9.97 -12.32
C LYS A 123 -12.63 -8.55 -11.75
N THR A 124 -11.81 -8.22 -10.76
CA THR A 124 -11.64 -6.89 -10.20
C THR A 124 -10.17 -6.59 -9.95
N CYS A 125 -9.84 -5.29 -9.86
CA CYS A 125 -8.57 -4.78 -9.37
C CYS A 125 -8.80 -3.67 -8.32
N SER A 126 -10.03 -3.56 -7.82
CA SER A 126 -10.47 -2.54 -6.86
C SER A 126 -9.96 -2.88 -5.45
N PRO A 127 -9.20 -1.99 -4.79
CA PRO A 127 -8.79 -2.19 -3.41
C PRO A 127 -9.98 -2.42 -2.46
N ALA A 128 -11.11 -1.76 -2.71
CA ALA A 128 -12.32 -1.93 -1.90
C ALA A 128 -12.85 -3.37 -1.96
N ASP A 129 -12.90 -3.96 -3.15
CA ASP A 129 -13.45 -5.31 -3.35
C ASP A 129 -12.57 -6.35 -2.63
N PHE A 130 -11.25 -6.17 -2.70
CA PHE A 130 -10.31 -7.02 -1.96
C PHE A 130 -10.39 -6.81 -0.45
N SER A 131 -10.69 -5.60 0.03
CA SER A 131 -10.91 -5.34 1.46
C SER A 131 -12.10 -6.13 2.00
N VAL A 132 -13.21 -6.17 1.25
CA VAL A 132 -14.41 -6.95 1.59
C VAL A 132 -14.09 -8.43 1.55
N LEU A 133 -13.48 -8.90 0.46
CA LEU A 133 -13.11 -10.31 0.30
C LEU A 133 -12.19 -10.81 1.43
N LEU A 134 -11.21 -10.00 1.85
CA LEU A 134 -10.31 -10.34 2.95
C LEU A 134 -11.02 -10.33 4.31
N ALA A 135 -12.01 -9.45 4.52
CA ALA A 135 -12.78 -9.38 5.75
C ALA A 135 -13.75 -10.56 5.90
N GLU A 136 -14.41 -10.96 4.82
CA GLU A 136 -15.39 -12.07 4.79
C GLU A 136 -14.72 -13.45 4.80
N THR A 137 -13.45 -13.53 4.39
CA THR A 137 -12.73 -14.80 4.34
C THR A 137 -12.05 -15.12 5.69
N ALA A 138 -12.45 -16.23 6.32
CA ALA A 138 -11.87 -16.72 7.56
C ALA A 138 -11.00 -17.98 7.37
N GLY A 139 -10.20 -18.30 8.40
CA GLY A 139 -9.47 -19.57 8.50
C GLY A 139 -8.49 -19.87 7.35
N PRO A 140 -8.34 -21.15 6.95
CA PRO A 140 -7.41 -21.57 5.91
C PRO A 140 -7.62 -20.86 4.56
N ARG A 141 -8.86 -20.51 4.23
CA ARG A 141 -9.20 -19.80 3.00
C ARG A 141 -8.60 -18.38 3.00
N ARG A 142 -8.50 -17.73 4.16
CA ARG A 142 -7.87 -16.41 4.29
C ARG A 142 -6.37 -16.52 4.05
N ALA A 143 -5.72 -17.54 4.58
CA ALA A 143 -4.30 -17.79 4.36
C ALA A 143 -4.00 -18.05 2.87
N TRP A 144 -4.83 -18.85 2.21
CA TRP A 144 -4.74 -19.08 0.76
C TRP A 144 -4.92 -17.77 -0.03
N LEU A 145 -5.96 -16.98 0.27
CA LEU A 145 -6.20 -15.70 -0.40
C LEU A 145 -5.01 -14.74 -0.23
N ARG A 146 -4.45 -14.64 0.98
CA ARG A 146 -3.24 -13.83 1.23
C ARG A 146 -2.05 -14.32 0.42
N LYS A 147 -1.88 -15.63 0.26
CA LYS A 147 -0.83 -16.23 -0.57
C LYS A 147 -1.03 -15.87 -2.04
N GLU A 148 -2.24 -15.96 -2.57
CA GLU A 148 -2.52 -15.60 -3.97
C GLU A 148 -2.30 -14.10 -4.24
N LEU A 149 -2.47 -13.25 -3.23
CA LEU A 149 -2.16 -11.82 -3.32
C LEU A 149 -0.67 -11.50 -3.12
N THR A 150 0.17 -12.51 -2.86
CA THR A 150 1.63 -12.33 -2.76
C THR A 150 2.18 -12.05 -4.16
N GLY A 151 2.61 -10.80 -4.39
CA GLY A 151 2.98 -10.29 -5.72
C GLY A 151 2.04 -9.17 -6.21
N CYS A 152 0.91 -8.95 -5.54
CA CYS A 152 0.10 -7.75 -5.75
C CYS A 152 0.66 -6.55 -4.97
N ALA A 153 0.51 -5.35 -5.53
CA ALA A 153 0.78 -4.08 -4.86
C ALA A 153 -0.34 -3.06 -5.14
N LEU A 154 -0.56 -2.13 -4.21
CA LEU A 154 -1.51 -1.01 -4.39
C LEU A 154 -0.78 0.12 -5.09
N ILE A 155 -1.25 0.44 -6.29
CA ILE A 155 -0.76 1.55 -7.07
C ILE A 155 -1.74 2.72 -6.95
N LEU A 156 -1.26 3.85 -6.45
CA LEU A 156 -2.02 5.05 -6.15
C LEU A 156 -1.82 6.10 -7.25
N PRO A 157 -2.88 6.79 -7.70
CA PRO A 157 -2.74 8.00 -8.48
C PRO A 157 -2.24 9.17 -7.62
N PRO A 158 -1.68 10.24 -8.21
CA PRO A 158 -1.27 11.43 -7.45
C PRO A 158 -2.42 12.06 -6.65
N SER A 159 -3.65 12.00 -7.17
CA SER A 159 -4.86 12.50 -6.50
C SER A 159 -5.21 11.74 -5.21
N ALA A 160 -4.60 10.59 -4.95
CA ALA A 160 -4.77 9.86 -3.68
C ALA A 160 -4.01 10.51 -2.52
N ILE A 161 -3.01 11.35 -2.84
CA ILE A 161 -2.11 11.98 -1.89
C ILE A 161 -2.54 13.44 -1.71
N PRO A 162 -3.09 13.80 -0.54
CA PRO A 162 -3.57 15.16 -0.31
C PRO A 162 -2.43 16.16 -0.09
N ASP A 163 -1.29 15.69 0.43
CA ASP A 163 -0.11 16.50 0.73
C ASP A 163 1.17 15.70 0.47
N SER A 164 2.07 16.25 -0.35
CA SER A 164 3.36 15.64 -0.69
C SER A 164 4.28 15.46 0.52
N HIS A 165 4.13 16.27 1.58
CA HIS A 165 4.91 16.11 2.82
C HIS A 165 4.65 14.78 3.54
N LEU A 166 3.55 14.10 3.22
CA LEU A 166 3.27 12.76 3.74
C LEU A 166 4.12 11.66 3.06
N LEU A 167 4.83 12.01 1.98
CA LEU A 167 5.77 11.14 1.26
C LEU A 167 7.23 11.36 1.68
N ASP A 168 7.49 12.32 2.58
CA ASP A 168 8.81 12.58 3.16
C ASP A 168 9.14 11.66 4.35
#